data_AF-A0A9E0C4N1-F1
#
_entry.id   AF-A0A9E0C4N1-F1
#
_cell.length_a   1.000
_cell.length_b   1.000
_cell.length_c   1.000
_cell.angle_alpha   90.00
_cell.angle_beta   90.00
_cell.angle_gamma   90.00
#
_symmetry.space_group_name_H-M   'P 1'
#
loop_
_entity.id
_entity.type
_entity.pdbx_description
1 polymer ?
#
loop_
_entity_poly.entity_id
_entity_poly.type
_entity_poly.pdbx_seq_one_letter_code
_entity_poly.pdbx_strand_id
1 'polypeptide(L)'
;MKRAENRYSLAVKGTNDGLWDWNLETNTIFFSTRWKRMLHYDSTFQKSPQEWLNLVHPHDVDSFLRMIKSHFAREIDFFNCEHRIRNKMGDYIWVANRGRAL
;
A
#
# COMPACT_ATOMS: atom_id res chain seq x y z
N MET A 1 2.09 10.79 -21.52
CA MET A 1 1.68 9.74 -20.57
C MET A 1 2.80 8.73 -20.26
N LYS A 2 3.39 8.01 -21.25
CA LYS A 2 4.46 6.98 -21.03
C LYS A 2 5.78 7.40 -20.36
N ARG A 3 6.06 8.70 -20.19
CA ARG A 3 7.38 9.21 -19.75
C ARG A 3 7.50 9.34 -18.23
N ALA A 4 6.39 9.51 -17.52
CA ALA A 4 6.35 9.56 -16.05
C ALA A 4 6.44 8.14 -15.45
N GLU A 5 5.66 7.20 -15.98
CA GLU A 5 5.64 5.78 -15.56
C GLU A 5 7.03 5.14 -15.59
N ASN A 6 7.82 5.43 -16.63
CA ASN A 6 9.17 4.87 -16.78
C ASN A 6 10.20 5.45 -15.79
N ARG A 7 10.06 6.70 -15.35
CA ARG A 7 10.98 7.31 -14.36
C ARG A 7 10.64 6.88 -12.94
N TYR A 8 9.36 6.78 -12.58
CA TYR A 8 8.94 6.21 -11.29
C TYR A 8 9.36 4.74 -11.17
N SER A 9 9.21 3.96 -12.25
CA SER A 9 9.66 2.55 -12.29
C SER A 9 11.17 2.38 -12.09
N LEU A 10 11.99 3.35 -12.52
CA LEU A 10 13.45 3.31 -12.34
C LEU A 10 13.89 3.75 -10.93
N ALA A 11 13.27 4.76 -10.34
CA ALA A 11 13.58 5.21 -8.97
C ALA A 11 13.23 4.15 -7.91
N VAL A 12 12.14 3.41 -8.13
CA VAL A 12 11.66 2.34 -7.22
C VAL A 12 12.47 1.05 -7.34
N LYS A 13 13.23 0.83 -8.42
CA LYS A 13 14.07 -0.37 -8.57
C LYS A 13 15.27 -0.42 -7.63
N GLY A 14 15.69 0.73 -7.06
CA GLY A 14 16.80 0.81 -6.10
C GLY A 14 16.39 0.61 -4.65
N THR A 15 15.11 0.81 -4.32
CA THR A 15 14.56 0.58 -2.98
C THR A 15 13.78 -0.74 -2.99
N ASN A 16 13.78 -1.48 -1.88
CA ASN A 16 13.09 -2.76 -1.80
C ASN A 16 11.54 -2.61 -1.71
N ASP A 17 10.99 -1.53 -2.26
CA ASP A 17 9.65 -1.04 -2.00
C ASP A 17 8.63 -1.62 -3.00
N GLY A 18 7.46 -1.97 -2.48
CA GLY A 18 6.27 -2.25 -3.28
C GLY A 18 5.49 -0.98 -3.57
N LEU A 19 4.85 -0.90 -4.74
CA LEU A 19 3.95 0.21 -5.07
C LEU A 19 2.51 -0.24 -4.92
N TRP A 20 1.67 0.70 -4.48
CA TRP A 20 0.23 0.58 -4.49
C TRP A 20 -0.36 1.91 -4.97
N ASP A 21 -1.56 1.84 -5.55
CA ASP A 21 -2.33 3.01 -5.98
C ASP A 21 -3.80 2.76 -5.69
N TRP A 22 -4.42 3.62 -4.89
CA TRP A 22 -5.82 3.51 -4.53
C TRP A 22 -6.62 4.59 -5.24
N ASN A 23 -7.41 4.16 -6.23
CA ASN A 23 -8.39 5.01 -6.88
C ASN A 23 -9.65 5.07 -6.00
N LEU A 24 -9.92 6.24 -5.41
CA LEU A 24 -11.07 6.49 -4.55
C LEU A 24 -12.39 6.62 -5.33
N GLU A 25 -12.35 7.05 -6.60
CA GLU A 25 -13.55 7.20 -7.43
C GLU A 25 -14.13 5.83 -7.81
N THR A 26 -13.26 4.89 -8.18
CA THR A 26 -13.65 3.52 -8.56
C THR A 26 -13.59 2.54 -7.39
N ASN A 27 -13.07 2.97 -6.24
CA ASN A 27 -12.78 2.15 -5.07
C ASN A 27 -11.94 0.90 -5.40
N THR A 28 -10.93 1.05 -6.26
CA THR A 28 -10.03 -0.04 -6.67
C THR A 28 -8.60 0.24 -6.22
N ILE A 29 -7.89 -0.79 -5.78
CA ILE A 29 -6.49 -0.70 -5.43
C ILE A 29 -5.62 -1.55 -6.37
N PHE A 30 -4.58 -0.92 -6.90
CA PHE A 30 -3.52 -1.57 -7.66
C PHE A 30 -2.36 -1.91 -6.72
N PHE A 31 -1.74 -3.07 -6.93
CA PHE A 31 -0.50 -3.47 -6.27
C PHE A 31 0.53 -3.88 -7.33
N SER A 32 1.76 -3.38 -7.22
CA SER A 32 2.84 -3.76 -8.13
C SER A 32 3.30 -5.21 -7.90
N THR A 33 3.90 -5.82 -8.91
CA THR A 33 4.52 -7.15 -8.81
C THR A 33 5.54 -7.23 -7.68
N ARG A 34 6.22 -6.14 -7.34
CA ARG A 34 7.20 -6.11 -6.24
C ARG A 34 6.50 -6.17 -4.87
N TRP A 35 5.39 -5.44 -4.71
CA TRP A 35 4.57 -5.49 -3.49
C TRP A 35 4.04 -6.91 -3.27
N LYS A 36 3.49 -7.52 -4.32
CA LYS A 36 2.96 -8.90 -4.27
C LYS A 36 4.05 -9.89 -3.86
N ARG A 37 5.23 -9.82 -4.51
CA ARG A 37 6.38 -10.66 -4.16
C ARG A 37 6.87 -10.47 -2.71
N MET A 38 6.85 -9.24 -2.19
CA MET A 38 7.24 -8.95 -0.79
C MET A 38 6.40 -9.73 0.22
N LEU A 39 5.13 -9.99 -0.11
CA LEU A 39 4.18 -10.70 0.74
C LEU A 39 3.90 -12.14 0.28
N HIS A 40 4.77 -12.66 -0.60
CA HIS A 40 4.66 -14.00 -1.17
C HIS A 40 3.35 -14.23 -1.96
N TYR A 41 2.71 -13.17 -2.44
CA TYR A 41 1.58 -13.24 -3.36
C TYR A 41 2.03 -13.37 -4.81
N ASP A 42 1.27 -14.12 -5.59
CA ASP A 42 1.44 -14.24 -7.04
C ASP A 42 0.96 -12.98 -7.78
N SER A 43 1.24 -12.89 -9.08
CA SER A 43 0.86 -11.75 -9.92
C SER A 43 -0.65 -11.61 -10.09
N THR A 44 -1.40 -12.70 -9.94
CA THR A 44 -2.87 -12.74 -10.04
C THR A 44 -3.57 -12.18 -8.80
N PHE A 45 -2.83 -11.99 -7.70
CA PHE A 45 -3.38 -11.40 -6.49
C PHE A 45 -3.97 -10.02 -6.76
N GLN A 46 -5.25 -9.88 -6.45
CA GLN A 46 -6.00 -8.64 -6.48
C GLN A 46 -6.88 -8.63 -5.24
N LYS A 47 -7.03 -7.45 -4.65
CA LYS A 47 -7.87 -7.22 -3.48
C LYS A 47 -8.53 -5.86 -3.63
N SER A 48 -9.73 -5.75 -3.12
CA SER A 48 -10.35 -4.45 -2.86
C SER A 48 -9.62 -3.71 -1.73
N PRO A 49 -9.80 -2.39 -1.60
CA PRO A 49 -9.26 -1.63 -0.46
C PRO A 49 -9.70 -2.22 0.89
N GLN A 50 -10.95 -2.71 0.98
CA GLN A 50 -11.46 -3.35 2.19
C GLN A 50 -10.71 -4.65 2.51
N GLU A 51 -10.43 -5.48 1.52
CA GLU A 51 -9.68 -6.70 1.75
C GLU A 51 -8.19 -6.45 2.01
N TRP A 52 -7.63 -5.33 1.53
CA TRP A 52 -6.30 -4.90 1.92
C TRP A 52 -6.23 -4.56 3.41
N LEU A 53 -7.24 -3.86 3.95
CA LEU A 53 -7.36 -3.60 5.39
C LEU A 53 -7.40 -4.90 6.21
N ASN A 54 -8.00 -5.97 5.69
CA ASN A 54 -8.02 -7.30 6.33
C ASN A 54 -6.64 -8.00 6.37
N LEU A 55 -5.63 -7.45 5.72
CA LEU A 55 -4.24 -7.90 5.85
C LEU A 55 -3.49 -7.15 6.95
N VAL A 56 -3.94 -5.97 7.35
CA VAL A 56 -3.33 -5.22 8.45
C VAL A 56 -3.56 -5.98 9.75
N HIS A 57 -2.53 -6.08 10.58
CA HIS A 57 -2.64 -6.73 11.88
C HIS A 57 -3.74 -6.07 12.72
N PRO A 58 -4.62 -6.83 13.42
CA PRO A 58 -5.78 -6.27 14.12
C PRO A 58 -5.45 -5.13 15.10
N HIS A 59 -4.31 -5.20 15.79
CA HIS A 59 -3.87 -4.15 16.72
C HIS A 59 -3.40 -2.86 16.03
N ASP A 60 -3.10 -2.90 14.74
CA ASP A 60 -2.58 -1.77 13.97
C ASP A 60 -3.69 -1.11 13.13
N VAL A 61 -4.84 -1.78 12.94
CA VAL A 61 -5.95 -1.34 12.08
C VAL A 61 -6.46 0.05 12.48
N ASP A 62 -6.71 0.29 13.78
CA ASP A 62 -7.26 1.56 14.24
C ASP A 62 -6.31 2.74 13.99
N SER A 63 -5.02 2.52 14.23
CA SER A 63 -3.97 3.51 13.97
C SER A 63 -3.85 3.80 12.47
N PHE A 64 -3.85 2.73 11.66
CA PHE A 64 -3.78 2.81 10.22
C PHE A 64 -4.95 3.60 9.62
N LEU A 65 -6.19 3.29 10.04
CA LEU A 65 -7.40 3.99 9.60
C LEU A 65 -7.41 5.46 10.04
N ARG A 66 -6.94 5.76 11.25
CA ARG A 66 -6.82 7.15 11.71
C ARG A 66 -5.86 7.95 10.82
N MET A 67 -4.73 7.35 10.46
CA MET A 67 -3.75 7.99 9.59
C MET A 67 -4.31 8.23 8.17
N ILE A 68 -5.05 7.26 7.61
CA ILE A 68 -5.75 7.44 6.33
C ILE A 68 -6.75 8.59 6.42
N LYS A 69 -7.59 8.62 7.47
CA LYS A 69 -8.59 9.68 7.67
C LYS A 69 -7.95 11.06 7.81
N SER A 70 -6.90 11.17 8.61
CA SER A 70 -6.17 12.44 8.83
C SER A 70 -5.57 12.96 7.52
N HIS A 71 -5.04 12.05 6.69
CA HIS A 71 -4.50 12.41 5.38
C HIS A 71 -5.57 12.89 4.41
N PHE A 72 -6.72 12.20 4.33
CA PHE A 72 -7.84 12.63 3.49
C PHE A 72 -8.52 13.92 3.99
N ALA A 73 -8.51 14.16 5.30
CA ALA A 73 -8.94 15.42 5.90
C ALA A 73 -7.93 16.57 5.67
N ARG A 74 -6.78 16.30 5.03
CA ARG A 74 -5.67 17.24 4.78
C ARG A 74 -5.06 17.81 6.07
N GLU A 75 -5.18 17.07 7.18
CA GLU A 75 -4.52 17.40 8.45
C GLU A 75 -3.02 17.07 8.40
N ILE A 76 -2.64 16.15 7.50
CA ILE A 76 -1.25 15.78 7.21
C ILE A 76 -1.01 15.74 5.70
N ASP A 77 0.14 16.24 5.27
CA ASP A 77 0.51 16.34 3.85
C ASP A 77 0.86 14.99 3.22
N PHE A 78 1.34 14.04 4.03
CA PHE A 78 1.77 12.72 3.59
C PHE A 78 1.22 11.65 4.52
N PHE A 79 0.71 10.58 3.94
CA PHE A 79 0.44 9.36 4.66
C PHE A 79 1.78 8.63 4.91
N ASN A 80 2.15 8.42 6.17
CA ASN A 80 3.33 7.63 6.53
C ASN A 80 3.01 6.79 7.78
N CYS A 81 3.01 5.47 7.64
CA CYS A 81 2.63 4.56 8.70
C CYS A 81 3.47 3.28 8.65
N GLU A 82 4.08 2.94 9.78
CA GLU A 82 4.67 1.61 10.00
C GLU A 82 3.63 0.71 10.66
N HIS A 83 3.35 -0.42 10.04
CA HIS A 83 2.37 -1.38 10.56
C HIS A 83 2.72 -2.79 10.10
N ARG A 84 2.09 -3.78 10.73
CA ARG A 84 2.21 -5.17 10.32
C ARG A 84 1.17 -5.53 9.27
N ILE A 85 1.60 -6.26 8.26
CA ILE A 85 0.75 -6.81 7.21
C ILE A 85 0.95 -8.34 7.11
N ARG A 86 -0.16 -9.05 6.93
CA ARG A 86 -0.19 -10.51 6.78
C ARG A 86 0.26 -10.90 5.39
N ASN A 87 1.24 -11.79 5.29
CA ASN A 87 1.71 -12.38 4.04
C ASN A 87 0.83 -13.58 3.63
N LYS A 88 1.10 -14.17 2.45
CA LYS A 88 0.37 -15.35 1.94
C LYS A 88 0.47 -16.59 2.87
N MET A 89 1.53 -16.69 3.67
CA MET A 89 1.78 -17.81 4.59
C MET A 89 1.04 -17.64 5.93
N GLY A 90 0.47 -16.46 6.19
CA GLY A 90 -0.24 -16.14 7.43
C GLY A 90 0.60 -15.39 8.47
N ASP A 91 1.91 -15.24 8.23
CA ASP A 91 2.79 -14.48 9.12
C ASP A 91 2.62 -12.98 8.91
N TYR A 92 2.92 -12.21 9.96
CA TYR A 92 2.93 -10.76 9.90
C TYR A 92 4.34 -10.23 9.71
N ILE A 93 4.51 -9.33 8.75
CA ILE A 93 5.77 -8.60 8.54
C ILE A 93 5.57 -7.10 8.74
N TRP A 94 6.61 -6.42 9.22
CA TRP A 94 6.62 -4.97 9.33
C TRP A 94 6.85 -4.32 7.97
N VAL A 95 6.01 -3.34 7.64
CA VAL A 95 6.15 -2.52 6.43
C VAL A 95 6.06 -1.05 6.78
N ALA A 96 6.92 -0.25 6.15
CA ALA A 96 6.77 1.19 6.09
C ALA A 96 5.90 1.53 4.88
N ASN A 97 4.72 2.09 5.13
CA ASN A 97 3.79 2.47 4.09
C ASN A 97 3.73 3.98 3.95
N ARG A 98 4.00 4.48 2.75
CA ARG A 98 4.02 5.89 2.41
C ARG A 98 3.11 6.15 1.23
N GLY A 99 2.34 7.23 1.30
CA GLY A 99 1.39 7.62 0.27
C GLY A 99 1.14 9.11 0.27
N ARG A 100 0.59 9.58 -0.85
CA ARG A 100 0.10 10.95 -1.01
C ARG A 100 -1.16 10.90 -1.87
N ALA A 101 -2.26 11.42 -1.36
CA ALA A 101 -3.48 11.68 -2.11
C ALA A 101 -3.22 12.86 -3.07
N LEU A 102 -3.71 12.72 -4.29
CA LEU A 102 -3.66 13.75 -5.33
C LEU A 102 -5.04 14.38 -5.52
#